data_AF-A0A366INQ1-F1
#
_entry.id   AF-A0A366INQ1-F1
#
_cell.length_a   1.000
_cell.length_b   1.000
_cell.length_c   1.000
_cell.angle_alpha   90.00
_cell.angle_beta   90.00
_cell.angle_gamma   90.00
#
_symmetry.space_group_name_H-M   'P 1'
#
loop_
_entity.id
_entity.type
_entity.pdbx_description
1 polymer ?
#
loop_
_entity_poly.entity_id
_entity_poly.type
_entity_poly.pdbx_seq_one_letter_code
_entity_poly.pdbx_strand_id
1 'polypeptide(L)' 'MRFVHRPDEHPAIVQDVSATLPGRGAWVHPDAACLEKALASRAFARAFRTKVTPSDLPRIDIEPTENG' A
#
# COMPACT_ATOMS: atom_id res chain seq x y z
N MET A 1 7.47 -3.77 -4.00
CA MET A 1 6.12 -3.38 -4.49
C MET A 1 5.91 -1.88 -4.29
N ARG A 2 5.36 -1.19 -5.30
CA ARG A 2 5.10 0.25 -5.24
C ARG A 2 3.61 0.50 -5.00
N PHE A 3 3.31 1.54 -4.24
CA PHE A 3 1.94 2.01 -3.97
C PHE A 3 1.84 3.50 -4.28
N VAL A 4 0.69 3.96 -4.73
CA VAL A 4 0.40 5.39 -4.95
C VAL A 4 -0.83 5.82 -4.19
N HIS A 5 -0.86 7.11 -3.84
CA HIS A 5 -2.05 7.75 -3.31
C HIS A 5 -2.87 8.38 -4.45
N ARG A 6 -4.13 7.98 -4.55
CA ARG A 6 -5.15 8.33 -5.54
C ARG A 6 -6.42 8.74 -4.78
N PRO A 7 -6.53 10.01 -4.37
CA PRO A 7 -7.66 10.47 -3.53
C PRO A 7 -9.02 10.33 -4.23
N ASP A 8 -9.03 10.20 -5.56
CA ASP A 8 -10.24 10.03 -6.37
C ASP A 8 -10.64 8.54 -6.55
N GLU A 9 -9.86 7.61 -6.01
CA GLU A 9 -10.10 6.17 -6.07
C GLU A 9 -10.45 5.62 -4.67
N HIS A 10 -11.17 4.51 -4.61
CA HIS A 10 -11.45 3.79 -3.37
C HIS A 10 -11.16 2.29 -3.54
N PRO A 11 -10.14 1.74 -2.86
CA PRO A 11 -9.28 2.40 -1.87
C PRO A 11 -8.36 3.47 -2.48
N ALA A 12 -8.10 4.54 -1.72
CA ALA A 12 -7.28 5.66 -2.18
C ALA A 12 -5.78 5.35 -2.24
N ILE A 13 -5.33 4.21 -1.70
CA ILE A 13 -3.98 3.70 -1.86
C ILE A 13 -4.06 2.45 -2.71
N VAL A 14 -3.49 2.53 -3.91
CA VAL A 14 -3.51 1.44 -4.88
C VAL A 14 -2.11 0.90 -5.13
N GLN A 15 -2.03 -0.41 -5.37
CA GLN A 15 -0.79 -1.06 -5.76
C GLN A 15 -0.45 -0.69 -7.21
N ASP A 16 0.73 -0.11 -7.42
CA ASP A 16 1.26 0.21 -8.73
C ASP A 16 2.24 -0.89 -9.15
N VAL A 17 1.70 -1.97 -9.71
CA VAL A 17 2.48 -3.15 -10.12
C VAL A 17 3.48 -2.83 -11.22
N SER A 18 3.09 -1.98 -12.19
CA SER A 18 3.96 -1.58 -13.31
C SER A 18 4.94 -0.46 -12.94
N ALA A 19 4.80 0.16 -11.77
CA ALA A 19 5.56 1.32 -11.33
C ALA A 19 5.44 2.55 -12.27
N THR A 20 4.33 2.66 -13.00
CA THR A 20 4.11 3.70 -14.03
C THR A 20 3.08 4.76 -13.61
N LEU A 21 2.40 4.59 -12.47
CA LEU A 21 1.35 5.51 -12.07
C LEU A 21 1.95 6.87 -11.64
N PRO A 22 1.35 7.99 -12.10
CA PRO A 22 1.86 9.32 -11.79
C PRO A 22 1.69 9.66 -10.30
N GLY A 23 2.58 10.52 -9.81
CA GLY A 23 2.54 11.03 -8.44
C GLY A 23 3.51 10.34 -7.49
N ARG A 24 3.38 10.65 -6.19
CA ARG A 24 4.28 10.16 -5.15
C ARG A 24 4.03 8.68 -4.88
N GLY A 25 5.07 7.87 -5.04
CA GLY A 25 5.06 6.44 -4.71
C GLY A 25 5.62 6.15 -3.32
N ALA A 26 5.10 5.09 -2.69
CA ALA A 26 5.66 4.45 -1.50
C ALA A 26 6.10 3.03 -1.86
N TRP A 27 7.30 2.65 -1.45
CA TRP A 27 7.82 1.30 -1.68
C TRP A 27 7.69 0.46 -0.43
N VAL A 28 7.14 -0.74 -0.60
CA VAL A 28 7.07 -1.79 0.42
C VAL A 28 7.81 -2.99 -0.13
N HIS A 29 8.54 -3.71 0.71
CA HIS A 29 9.18 -4.96 0.31
C HIS A 29 8.12 -5.96 -0.20
N PRO A 30 8.44 -6.81 -1.19
CA PRO A 30 7.50 -7.79 -1.77
C PRO A 30 7.23 -8.99 -0.83
N ASP A 31 7.21 -8.74 0.48
CA ASP A 31 7.02 -9.74 1.53
C ASP A 31 5.73 -9.40 2.30
N ALA A 32 4.95 -10.44 2.61
CA ALA A 32 3.64 -10.29 3.24
C ALA A 32 3.73 -9.61 4.62
N ALA A 33 4.71 -9.98 5.45
CA ALA A 33 4.90 -9.39 6.77
C ALA A 33 5.29 -7.92 6.69
N CYS A 34 6.04 -7.53 5.64
CA CYS A 34 6.35 -6.13 5.38
C CYS A 34 5.11 -5.32 5.00
N LEU A 35 4.20 -5.91 4.21
CA LEU A 35 2.95 -5.27 3.82
C LEU A 35 1.98 -5.16 5.01
N GLU A 36 1.79 -6.23 5.78
CA GLU A 36 1.00 -6.20 7.02
C GLU A 36 1.48 -5.11 7.98
N LYS A 37 2.80 -5.01 8.19
CA LYS A 37 3.40 -3.96 9.01
C LYS A 37 3.14 -2.56 8.45
N ALA A 38 3.17 -2.39 7.14
CA ALA A 38 2.88 -1.10 6.49
C ALA A 38 1.41 -0.69 6.70
N LEU A 39 0.49 -1.65 6.66
CA LEU A 39 -0.95 -1.44 6.85
C LEU A 39 -1.36 -1.22 8.29
N ALA A 40 -0.78 -1.98 9.22
CA ALA A 40 -1.05 -1.85 10.65
C ALA A 40 -0.43 -0.57 11.25
N SER A 41 0.49 0.08 10.53
CA SER A 41 1.18 1.28 10.98
C SER A 41 0.78 2.51 10.17
N ARG A 42 1.35 3.66 10.52
CA ARG A 42 1.18 4.91 9.76
C ARG A 42 2.16 5.05 8.60
N ALA A 43 2.67 3.95 8.03
CA ALA A 43 3.69 3.99 6.99
C ALA A 43 3.21 4.74 5.74
N PHE A 44 2.02 4.43 5.25
CA PHE A 44 1.44 5.11 4.08
C PHE A 44 1.11 6.58 4.35
N ALA A 45 0.53 6.89 5.51
CA ALA A 45 0.28 8.27 5.93
C ALA A 45 1.57 9.11 5.95
N ARG A 46 2.67 8.54 6.48
CA ARG A 46 3.99 9.18 6.50
C ARG A 46 4.58 9.34 5.10
N ALA A 47 4.51 8.30 4.27
CA ALA A 47 5.07 8.32 2.92
C ALA A 47 4.37 9.35 2.02
N PHE A 48 3.03 9.37 2.05
CA PHE A 48 2.22 10.26 1.23
C PHE A 48 1.97 11.63 1.85
N ARG A 49 2.34 11.83 3.12
CA ARG A 49 2.12 13.08 3.87
C ARG A 49 0.65 13.50 3.91
N THR A 50 -0.24 12.53 4.05
CA THR A 50 -1.69 12.74 4.10
C THR A 50 -2.31 11.91 5.23
N LYS A 51 -3.52 12.27 5.65
CA LYS A 51 -4.32 11.44 6.55
C LYS A 51 -4.80 10.22 5.76
N VAL A 52 -4.52 9.03 6.28
CA VAL A 52 -4.94 7.76 5.71
C VAL A 52 -5.84 7.08 6.73
N THR A 53 -7.02 6.67 6.30
CA THR A 53 -7.99 5.89 7.06
C THR A 53 -7.97 4.42 6.62
N PRO A 54 -8.53 3.49 7.40
CA PRO A 54 -8.62 2.09 6.98
C PRO A 54 -9.32 1.89 5.63
N SER A 55 -10.27 2.76 5.28
CA SER A 55 -10.99 2.68 3.99
C SER A 55 -10.14 3.11 2.78
N ASP A 56 -9.00 3.76 3.04
CA ASP A 56 -8.06 4.22 2.01
C ASP A 56 -7.00 3.16 1.72
N LEU A 57 -6.82 2.19 2.62
CA LEU A 57 -5.78 1.18 2.51
C LEU A 57 -6.15 0.12 1.45
N PRO A 58 -5.17 -0.42 0.72
CA PRO A 58 -5.41 -1.50 -0.22
C PRO A 58 -5.99 -2.71 0.52
N ARG A 59 -6.95 -3.39 -0.11
CA ARG A 59 -7.42 -4.68 0.41
C ARG A 59 -6.32 -5.71 0.21
N ILE A 60 -6.14 -6.52 1.23
CA ILE A 60 -5.18 -7.61 1.27
C ILE A 60 -5.91 -8.86 0.84
N ASP A 61 -5.76 -9.24 -0.42
CA ASP A 61 -6.02 -10.61 -0.88
C ASP A 61 -4.68 -11.37 -0.82
N ILE A 62 -4.06 -11.45 0.36
CA ILE A 62 -2.87 -12.28 0.53
C ILE A 62 -3.37 -13.70 0.76
N GLU A 63 -3.31 -14.51 -0.29
CA GLU A 63 -3.20 -15.96 -0.13
C GLU A 63 -1.91 -16.19 0.68
N PRO A 64 -1.98 -16.81 1.87
CA PRO A 64 -0.78 -17.07 2.67
C PRO A 64 0.16 -17.91 1.82
N THR A 65 1.29 -17.34 1.41
CA THR A 65 2.37 -18.14 0.86
C THR A 65 2.88 -18.99 2.02
N GLU A 66 2.51 -20.27 2.01
CA GLU A 66 3.07 -21.29 2.87
C GLU A 66 4.60 -21.24 2.70
N ASN A 67 5.29 -20.60 3.66
CA ASN A 67 6.72 -20.72 3.78
C ASN A 67 7.00 -22.05 4.47
N GLY A 68 7.55 -23.00 3.71
CA GLY A 68 8.03 -24.30 4.21
C GLY A 68 9.27 -24.20 5.08
#